data_AF-T2SC43-F1
#
_entry.id   AF-T2SC43-F1
#
_cell.length_a   1.000
_cell.length_b   1.000
_cell.length_c   1.000
_cell.angle_alpha   90.00
_cell.angle_beta   90.00
_cell.angle_gamma   90.00
#
_symmetry.space_group_name_H-M   'P 1'
#
loop_
_entity.id
_entity.type
_entity.pdbx_description
1 polymer ?
#
loop_
_entity_poly.entity_id
_entity_poly.type
_entity_poly.pdbx_seq_one_letter_code
_entity_poly.pdbx_strand_id
1 'polypeptide(L)'
;MFEKLKFFKIKKDDENQPEVNLNSEIYEQFKVFRLPLILIQLLVLLGTLGYFALENYSLMQAFFQTTYTMTATGFGALNESQFGPISIFLTSILMFCGAGIIAFSVAILISVVNKGTLTRLIKEKGMIYKIARLKDHYVICYHNEYTIELSKQFRSAQIPFVVVDNDPNFEEEAIKHKYPYYIVGDPHTNLAMLKTHLSSARGVVALSKILPVNVALMVSVRLFEKELKRKPYYIIASAHSDEGLEKLKN
;
A
#
# COMPACT_ATOMS: atom_id res chain seq x y z
N MET A 1 15.24 -12.53 33.83
CA MET A 1 14.10 -13.48 33.74
C MET A 1 12.88 -12.89 33.03
N PHE A 2 12.60 -11.57 33.15
CA PHE A 2 11.46 -10.90 32.51
C PHE A 2 11.60 -10.64 30.99
N GLU A 3 12.80 -10.58 30.41
CA GLU A 3 12.98 -10.43 28.94
C GLU A 3 12.63 -11.69 28.14
N LYS A 4 12.92 -12.88 28.68
CA LYS A 4 12.58 -14.17 28.03
C LYS A 4 11.07 -14.35 27.90
N LEU A 5 10.29 -13.75 28.80
CA LEU A 5 8.82 -13.79 28.76
C LEU A 5 8.24 -12.88 27.68
N LYS A 6 8.85 -11.72 27.37
CA LYS A 6 8.41 -10.88 26.24
C LYS A 6 8.65 -11.57 24.88
N PHE A 7 9.78 -12.25 24.72
CA PHE A 7 10.09 -12.96 23.48
C PHE A 7 9.18 -14.17 23.24
N PHE A 8 8.74 -14.85 24.31
CA PHE A 8 7.80 -15.98 24.20
C PHE A 8 6.34 -15.53 24.05
N LYS A 9 5.97 -14.33 24.54
CA LYS A 9 4.61 -13.78 24.40
C LYS A 9 4.30 -13.29 22.98
N ILE A 10 5.31 -12.90 22.20
CA ILE A 10 5.15 -12.60 20.76
C ILE A 10 4.82 -13.87 19.96
N LYS A 11 5.15 -15.06 20.48
CA LYS A 11 5.10 -16.31 19.71
C LYS A 11 3.72 -16.97 19.62
N LYS A 12 2.70 -16.50 20.36
CA LYS A 12 1.41 -17.22 20.44
C LYS A 12 0.19 -16.43 19.96
N ASP A 13 0.24 -15.11 19.97
CA ASP A 13 -0.92 -14.28 19.56
C ASP A 13 -0.79 -13.70 18.14
N ASP A 14 0.36 -13.90 17.45
CA ASP A 14 0.72 -13.16 16.23
C ASP A 14 1.12 -14.01 15.01
N GLU A 15 0.91 -15.33 15.01
CA GLU A 15 1.34 -16.21 13.90
C GLU A 15 0.68 -15.93 12.54
N ASN A 16 -0.38 -15.12 12.50
CA ASN A 16 -1.13 -14.80 11.27
C ASN A 16 -1.06 -13.32 10.89
N GLN A 17 -0.21 -12.53 11.57
CA GLN A 17 0.00 -11.13 11.21
C GLN A 17 1.11 -10.99 10.16
N PRO A 18 0.95 -10.07 9.19
CA PRO A 18 1.98 -9.86 8.19
C PRO A 18 3.24 -9.24 8.80
N GLU A 19 4.40 -9.72 8.36
CA GLU A 19 5.71 -9.22 8.80
C GLU A 19 5.98 -7.78 8.31
N VAL A 20 5.23 -7.31 7.31
CA VAL A 20 5.33 -5.95 6.74
C VAL A 20 4.00 -5.23 6.89
N ASN A 21 4.08 -3.95 7.24
CA ASN A 21 2.93 -3.06 7.31
C ASN A 21 2.98 -1.98 6.21
N LEU A 22 2.07 -2.07 5.23
CA LEU A 22 1.92 -1.08 4.15
C LEU A 22 1.12 0.18 4.56
N ASN A 23 0.70 0.31 5.82
CA ASN A 23 -0.11 1.45 6.27
C ASN A 23 0.61 2.80 6.10
N SER A 24 1.94 2.83 6.26
CA SER A 24 2.74 4.05 6.08
C SER A 24 2.71 4.53 4.62
N GLU A 25 2.89 3.62 3.67
CA GLU A 25 2.84 3.91 2.23
C GLU A 25 1.44 4.37 1.80
N ILE A 26 0.41 3.71 2.33
CA ILE A 26 -0.99 4.12 2.13
C ILE A 26 -1.24 5.52 2.71
N TYR A 27 -0.73 5.80 3.91
CA TYR A 27 -0.89 7.10 4.56
C TYR A 27 -0.19 8.23 3.80
N GLU A 28 0.98 7.98 3.21
CA GLU A 28 1.67 8.97 2.36
C GLU A 28 0.83 9.34 1.12
N GLN A 29 0.00 8.43 0.57
CA GLN A 29 -0.94 8.80 -0.49
C GLN A 29 -2.02 9.78 0.00
N PHE A 30 -2.46 9.65 1.25
CA PHE A 30 -3.48 10.54 1.83
C PHE A 30 -2.94 11.92 2.24
N LYS A 31 -1.62 12.03 2.44
CA LYS A 31 -0.96 13.27 2.84
C LYS A 31 -1.20 14.43 1.86
N VAL A 32 -1.40 14.12 0.58
CA VAL A 32 -1.69 15.12 -0.47
C VAL A 32 -3.04 15.82 -0.23
N PHE A 33 -4.01 15.16 0.42
CA PHE A 33 -5.31 15.75 0.74
C PHE A 33 -5.28 16.68 1.96
N ARG A 34 -4.18 16.69 2.72
CA ARG A 34 -4.04 17.52 3.92
C ARG A 34 -4.19 19.00 3.61
N LEU A 35 -3.54 19.48 2.55
CA LEU A 35 -3.56 20.90 2.18
C LEU A 35 -4.96 21.35 1.74
N PRO A 36 -5.65 20.67 0.79
CA PRO A 36 -7.04 20.97 0.46
C PRO A 36 -7.98 21.01 1.67
N LEU A 37 -7.87 20.02 2.55
CA LEU A 37 -8.74 19.93 3.74
C LEU A 37 -8.52 21.11 4.69
N ILE A 38 -7.26 21.50 4.93
CA ILE A 38 -6.91 22.66 5.76
C ILE A 38 -7.47 23.95 5.12
N LEU A 39 -7.33 24.12 3.80
CA LEU A 39 -7.84 25.30 3.10
C LEU A 39 -9.37 25.41 3.19
N ILE A 40 -10.08 24.29 2.99
CA ILE A 40 -11.55 24.24 3.15
C ILE A 40 -11.93 24.63 4.58
N GLN A 41 -11.30 24.02 5.59
CA GLN A 41 -11.61 24.30 6.99
C GLN A 41 -11.36 25.77 7.36
N LEU A 42 -10.25 26.34 6.90
CA LEU A 42 -9.93 27.75 7.10
C LEU A 42 -10.94 28.66 6.40
N LEU A 43 -11.30 28.36 5.15
CA LEU A 43 -12.25 29.17 4.40
C LEU A 43 -13.65 29.14 5.03
N VAL A 44 -14.11 27.97 5.46
CA VAL A 44 -15.39 27.81 6.16
C VAL A 44 -15.38 28.56 7.49
N LEU A 45 -14.28 28.47 8.25
CA LEU A 45 -14.17 29.15 9.54
C LEU A 45 -14.13 30.68 9.36
N LEU A 46 -13.33 31.18 8.42
CA LEU A 46 -13.23 32.62 8.12
C LEU A 46 -14.55 33.18 7.56
N GLY A 47 -15.21 32.46 6.64
CA GLY A 47 -16.52 32.86 6.13
C GLY A 47 -17.58 32.86 7.21
N THR A 48 -17.62 31.83 8.06
CA THR A 48 -18.61 31.73 9.15
C THR A 48 -18.43 32.87 10.16
N LEU A 49 -17.19 33.14 10.58
CA LEU A 49 -16.90 34.27 11.47
C LEU A 49 -17.19 35.61 10.80
N GLY A 50 -16.90 35.73 9.50
CA GLY A 50 -17.18 36.93 8.72
C GLY A 50 -18.66 37.27 8.67
N TYR A 51 -19.52 36.32 8.30
CA TYR A 51 -20.96 36.54 8.29
C TYR A 51 -21.54 36.71 9.69
N PHE A 52 -21.04 35.98 10.70
CA PHE A 52 -21.51 36.15 12.07
C PHE A 52 -21.20 37.54 12.65
N ALA A 53 -20.10 38.17 12.22
CA ALA A 53 -19.71 39.50 12.68
C ALA A 53 -20.33 40.65 11.87
N LEU A 54 -20.54 40.45 10.56
CA LEU A 54 -21.04 41.49 9.66
C LEU A 54 -22.56 41.48 9.52
N GLU A 55 -23.19 40.32 9.63
CA GLU A 55 -24.63 40.14 9.49
C GLU A 55 -25.24 39.72 10.83
N ASN A 56 -26.52 40.04 11.05
CA ASN A 56 -27.28 39.61 12.24
C ASN A 56 -27.68 38.12 12.18
N TYR A 57 -26.72 37.27 11.80
CA TYR A 57 -26.91 35.84 11.69
C TYR A 57 -26.57 35.14 13.00
N SER A 58 -27.34 34.10 13.33
CA SER A 58 -26.86 33.10 14.27
C SER A 58 -25.64 32.36 13.70
N LEU A 59 -24.81 31.77 14.57
CA LEU A 59 -23.64 30.99 14.14
C LEU A 59 -23.99 29.91 13.11
N MET A 60 -25.15 29.26 13.29
CA MET A 60 -25.63 28.22 12.36
C MET A 60 -26.02 28.80 11.00
N GLN A 61 -26.65 29.99 10.96
CA GLN A 61 -26.99 30.67 9.71
C GLN A 61 -25.73 31.13 8.98
N ALA A 62 -24.74 31.68 9.70
CA ALA A 62 -23.46 32.07 9.12
C ALA A 62 -22.68 30.88 8.55
N PHE A 63 -22.68 29.74 9.25
CA PHE A 63 -22.11 28.50 8.74
C PHE A 63 -22.85 28.03 7.49
N PHE A 64 -24.18 28.02 7.53
CA PHE A 64 -25.02 27.62 6.39
C PHE A 64 -24.75 28.51 5.16
N GLN A 65 -24.78 29.84 5.32
CA GLN A 65 -24.40 30.83 4.30
C GLN A 65 -23.04 30.50 3.68
N THR A 66 -22.03 30.37 4.53
CA THR A 66 -20.65 30.11 4.08
C THR A 66 -20.57 28.85 3.24
N THR A 67 -21.24 27.79 3.69
CA THR A 67 -21.16 26.48 3.05
C THR A 67 -21.81 26.50 1.67
N TYR A 68 -23.03 27.03 1.52
CA TYR A 68 -23.70 27.05 0.20
C TYR A 68 -23.13 28.10 -0.76
N THR A 69 -22.51 29.16 -0.25
CA THR A 69 -21.75 30.11 -1.07
C THR A 69 -20.46 29.47 -1.58
N MET A 70 -19.71 28.78 -0.71
CA MET A 70 -18.47 28.08 -1.10
C MET A 70 -18.73 26.98 -2.12
N THR A 71 -19.81 26.20 -1.97
CA THR A 71 -20.21 25.15 -2.91
C THR A 71 -20.88 25.69 -4.18
N ALA A 72 -20.96 27.02 -4.34
CA ALA A 72 -21.59 27.71 -5.46
C ALA A 72 -23.06 27.29 -5.71
N THR A 73 -23.77 26.89 -4.64
CA THR A 73 -25.18 26.49 -4.72
C THR A 73 -26.10 27.71 -4.68
N GLY A 74 -25.77 28.71 -3.84
CA GLY A 74 -26.38 30.04 -3.89
C GLY A 74 -27.90 30.08 -3.62
N PHE A 75 -28.36 29.54 -2.50
CA PHE A 75 -29.80 29.43 -2.20
C PHE A 75 -30.55 30.77 -2.04
N GLY A 76 -29.88 31.87 -1.69
CA GLY A 76 -30.58 33.13 -1.44
C GLY A 76 -31.50 33.07 -0.21
N ALA A 77 -31.14 32.26 0.80
CA ALA A 77 -32.05 31.84 1.87
C ALA A 77 -32.02 32.74 3.12
N LEU A 78 -31.12 33.74 3.18
CA LEU A 78 -30.80 34.45 4.41
C LEU A 78 -30.78 35.98 4.23
N ASN A 79 -31.79 36.58 3.59
CA ASN A 79 -31.90 38.04 3.44
C ASN A 79 -30.67 38.69 2.77
N GLU A 80 -30.01 38.01 1.84
CA GLU A 80 -28.81 38.51 1.16
C GLU A 80 -29.04 39.81 0.37
N SER A 81 -30.31 40.15 0.09
CA SER A 81 -30.72 41.44 -0.49
C SER A 81 -30.41 42.64 0.40
N GLN A 82 -30.14 42.43 1.69
CA GLN A 82 -29.83 43.47 2.67
C GLN A 82 -28.32 43.61 2.94
N PHE A 83 -27.47 42.84 2.25
CA PHE A 83 -26.03 42.85 2.48
C PHE A 83 -25.40 44.23 2.24
N GLY A 84 -24.59 44.66 3.21
CA GLY A 84 -23.75 45.84 3.06
C GLY A 84 -22.58 45.61 2.09
N PRO A 85 -21.88 46.69 1.67
CA PRO A 85 -20.76 46.60 0.72
C PRO A 85 -19.65 45.63 1.15
N ILE A 86 -19.35 45.56 2.45
CA ILE A 86 -18.31 44.69 3.01
C ILE A 86 -18.73 43.22 2.91
N SER A 87 -19.99 42.88 3.20
CA SER A 87 -20.53 41.53 3.12
C SER A 87 -20.62 41.03 1.68
N ILE A 88 -20.95 41.92 0.74
CA ILE A 88 -20.91 41.62 -0.71
C ILE A 88 -19.48 41.30 -1.14
N PHE A 89 -18.49 42.09 -0.69
CA PHE A 89 -17.08 41.85 -0.98
C PHE A 89 -16.58 40.52 -0.38
N LEU A 90 -16.91 40.25 0.89
CA LEU A 90 -16.62 38.97 1.55
C LEU A 90 -17.20 37.80 0.77
N THR A 91 -18.48 37.88 0.39
CA THR A 91 -19.18 36.85 -0.38
C THR A 91 -18.49 36.62 -1.72
N SER A 92 -18.09 37.69 -2.40
CA SER A 92 -17.42 37.60 -3.70
C SER A 92 -16.08 36.88 -3.59
N ILE A 93 -15.24 37.24 -2.61
CA ILE A 93 -13.98 36.54 -2.34
C ILE A 93 -14.23 35.08 -1.97
N LEU A 94 -15.21 34.81 -1.10
CA LEU A 94 -15.56 33.46 -0.67
C LEU A 94 -15.97 32.59 -1.86
N MET A 95 -16.72 33.12 -2.82
CA MET A 95 -17.08 32.41 -4.05
C MET A 95 -15.86 32.10 -4.92
N PHE A 96 -15.00 33.07 -5.19
CA PHE A 96 -13.79 32.85 -6.01
C PHE A 96 -12.82 31.86 -5.34
N CYS A 97 -12.53 32.04 -4.05
CA CYS A 97 -11.67 31.15 -3.29
C CYS A 97 -12.28 29.76 -3.13
N GLY A 98 -13.58 29.68 -2.84
CA GLY A 98 -14.31 28.42 -2.70
C GLY A 98 -14.27 27.59 -3.97
N ALA A 99 -14.61 28.21 -5.11
CA ALA A 99 -14.52 27.56 -6.41
C ALA A 99 -13.10 27.09 -6.73
N GLY A 100 -12.09 27.93 -6.47
CA GLY A 100 -10.68 27.59 -6.68
C GLY A 100 -10.21 26.41 -5.82
N ILE A 101 -10.55 26.39 -4.54
CA ILE A 101 -10.18 25.32 -3.61
C ILE A 101 -10.88 24.01 -3.98
N ILE A 102 -12.16 24.04 -4.35
CA ILE A 102 -12.89 22.85 -4.79
C ILE A 102 -12.26 22.29 -6.08
N ALA A 103 -12.02 23.14 -7.09
CA ALA A 103 -11.38 22.72 -8.34
C ALA A 103 -9.99 22.11 -8.11
N PHE A 104 -9.18 22.74 -7.25
CA PHE A 104 -7.87 22.22 -6.85
C PHE A 104 -7.97 20.86 -6.13
N SER A 105 -8.95 20.70 -5.23
CA SER A 105 -9.21 19.44 -4.52
C SER A 105 -9.56 18.31 -5.49
N VAL A 106 -10.41 18.60 -6.48
CA VAL A 106 -10.78 17.65 -7.53
C VAL A 106 -9.57 17.28 -8.39
N ALA A 107 -8.72 18.24 -8.76
CA ALA A 107 -7.50 17.95 -9.53
C ALA A 107 -6.54 17.01 -8.79
N ILE A 108 -6.36 17.22 -7.48
CA ILE A 108 -5.56 16.32 -6.63
C ILE A 108 -6.20 14.93 -6.60
N LEU A 109 -7.52 14.84 -6.38
CA LEU A 109 -8.22 13.57 -6.34
C LEU A 109 -8.02 12.78 -7.65
N ILE A 110 -8.21 13.43 -8.80
CA ILE A 110 -7.98 12.83 -10.13
C ILE A 110 -6.52 12.37 -10.27
N SER A 111 -5.54 13.18 -9.84
CA SER A 111 -4.12 12.80 -9.90
C SER A 111 -3.81 11.54 -9.09
N VAL A 112 -4.37 11.42 -7.88
CA VAL A 112 -4.17 10.24 -7.02
C VAL A 112 -4.83 9.00 -7.61
N VAL A 113 -6.06 9.14 -8.13
CA VAL A 113 -6.79 8.03 -8.75
C VAL A 113 -6.11 7.55 -10.03
N ASN A 114 -5.70 8.46 -10.92
CA ASN A 114 -5.06 8.12 -12.19
C ASN A 114 -3.70 7.43 -12.02
N LYS A 115 -2.98 7.69 -10.92
CA LYS A 115 -1.73 6.98 -10.62
C LYS A 115 -1.95 5.50 -10.32
N GLY A 116 -3.15 5.09 -9.89
CA GLY A 116 -3.47 3.70 -9.55
C GLY A 116 -2.71 3.12 -8.35
N THR A 117 -1.72 3.84 -7.80
CA THR A 117 -0.83 3.39 -6.71
C THR A 117 -1.62 3.01 -5.47
N LEU A 118 -2.64 3.79 -5.09
CA LEU A 118 -3.45 3.49 -3.91
C LEU A 118 -4.21 2.17 -4.07
N THR A 119 -4.82 1.95 -5.22
CA THR A 119 -5.53 0.68 -5.54
C THR A 119 -4.56 -0.50 -5.51
N ARG A 120 -3.37 -0.35 -6.10
CA ARG A 120 -2.31 -1.36 -6.07
C ARG A 120 -1.88 -1.70 -4.63
N LEU A 121 -1.62 -0.69 -3.81
CA LEU A 121 -1.20 -0.87 -2.41
C LEU A 121 -2.28 -1.55 -1.57
N ILE A 122 -3.56 -1.20 -1.77
CA ILE A 122 -4.68 -1.85 -1.06
C ILE A 122 -4.79 -3.32 -1.45
N LYS A 123 -4.67 -3.63 -2.75
CA LYS A 123 -4.69 -5.00 -3.26
C LYS A 123 -3.52 -5.82 -2.73
N GLU A 124 -2.31 -5.24 -2.77
CA GLU A 124 -1.09 -5.87 -2.26
C GLU A 124 -1.18 -6.11 -0.74
N LYS A 125 -1.70 -5.15 0.03
CA LYS A 125 -1.99 -5.34 1.45
C LYS A 125 -2.90 -6.55 1.65
N GLY A 126 -4.00 -6.64 0.92
CA GLY A 126 -4.88 -7.81 0.97
C GLY A 126 -4.16 -9.12 0.68
N MET A 127 -3.24 -9.13 -0.29
CA MET A 127 -2.43 -10.30 -0.63
C MET A 127 -1.47 -10.70 0.50
N ILE A 128 -0.73 -9.74 1.05
CA ILE A 128 0.20 -9.94 2.17
C ILE A 128 -0.53 -10.52 3.40
N TYR A 129 -1.73 -10.04 3.71
CA TYR A 129 -2.54 -10.60 4.80
C TYR A 129 -2.98 -12.05 4.55
N LYS A 130 -3.20 -12.45 3.29
CA LYS A 130 -3.49 -13.85 2.96
C LYS A 130 -2.24 -14.72 3.06
N ILE A 131 -1.10 -14.21 2.59
CA ILE A 131 0.20 -14.89 2.65
C ILE A 131 0.65 -15.10 4.11
N ALA A 132 0.38 -14.14 5.00
CA ALA A 132 0.67 -14.23 6.43
C ALA A 132 -0.01 -15.43 7.12
N ARG A 133 -1.04 -16.03 6.53
CA ARG A 133 -1.72 -17.22 7.06
C ARG A 133 -1.12 -18.54 6.57
N LEU A 134 -0.21 -18.48 5.60
CA LEU A 134 0.47 -19.65 5.08
C LEU A 134 1.47 -20.16 6.11
N LYS A 135 1.56 -21.48 6.20
CA LYS A 135 2.56 -22.21 6.98
C LYS A 135 3.12 -23.31 6.12
N ASP A 136 4.41 -23.61 6.28
CA ASP A 136 5.10 -24.66 5.52
C ASP A 136 4.98 -24.50 3.99
N HIS A 137 4.79 -23.27 3.50
CA HIS A 137 4.71 -22.96 2.07
C HIS A 137 6.09 -22.83 1.44
N TYR A 138 6.11 -22.77 0.12
CA TYR A 138 7.32 -22.47 -0.65
C TYR A 138 7.26 -21.06 -1.22
N VAL A 139 8.39 -20.38 -1.22
CA VAL A 139 8.57 -19.12 -1.95
C VAL A 139 9.28 -19.42 -3.27
N ILE A 140 8.61 -19.21 -4.39
CA ILE A 140 9.16 -19.42 -5.73
C ILE A 140 9.59 -18.05 -6.26
N CYS A 141 10.87 -17.90 -6.52
CA CYS A 141 11.47 -16.64 -6.95
C CYS A 141 11.74 -16.65 -8.44
N TYR A 142 11.34 -15.55 -9.08
CA TYR A 142 11.37 -15.29 -10.53
C TYR A 142 10.35 -16.10 -11.32
N HIS A 143 9.58 -15.39 -12.14
CA HIS A 143 8.60 -15.93 -13.04
C HIS A 143 9.22 -16.29 -14.39
N ASN A 144 9.02 -17.54 -14.81
CA ASN A 144 9.43 -18.05 -16.11
C ASN A 144 8.67 -19.34 -16.46
N GLU A 145 9.03 -19.96 -17.58
CA GLU A 145 8.49 -21.23 -18.07
C GLU A 145 8.52 -22.36 -17.03
N TYR A 146 9.60 -22.48 -16.25
CA TYR A 146 9.73 -23.49 -15.19
C TYR A 146 8.84 -23.18 -14.00
N THR A 147 8.76 -21.91 -13.59
CA THR A 147 7.87 -21.45 -12.51
C THR A 147 6.41 -21.70 -12.86
N ILE A 148 6.01 -21.49 -14.12
CA ILE A 148 4.66 -21.78 -14.59
C ILE A 148 4.34 -23.26 -14.40
N GLU A 149 5.22 -24.17 -14.85
CA GLU A 149 4.98 -25.61 -14.75
C GLU A 149 5.02 -26.11 -13.31
N LEU A 150 6.00 -25.64 -12.52
CA LEU A 150 6.11 -25.93 -11.09
C LEU A 150 4.85 -25.50 -10.34
N SER A 151 4.31 -24.32 -10.65
CA SER A 151 3.08 -23.82 -10.02
C SER A 151 1.88 -24.73 -10.29
N LYS A 152 1.78 -25.35 -11.48
CA LYS A 152 0.69 -26.27 -11.82
C LYS A 152 0.80 -27.53 -10.97
N GLN A 153 2.00 -28.08 -10.84
CA GLN A 153 2.26 -29.26 -10.02
C GLN A 153 2.00 -28.98 -8.53
N PHE A 154 2.39 -27.81 -8.04
CA PHE A 154 2.14 -27.43 -6.65
C PHE A 154 0.65 -27.25 -6.38
N ARG A 155 -0.10 -26.65 -7.32
CA ARG A 155 -1.56 -26.55 -7.22
C ARG A 155 -2.23 -27.92 -7.23
N SER A 156 -1.81 -28.84 -8.11
CA SER A 156 -2.39 -30.20 -8.16
C SER A 156 -2.06 -31.03 -6.93
N ALA A 157 -0.86 -30.85 -6.36
CA ALA A 157 -0.42 -31.51 -5.13
C ALA A 157 -0.88 -30.79 -3.84
N GLN A 158 -1.66 -29.70 -3.95
CA GLN A 158 -2.12 -28.87 -2.84
C GLN A 158 -0.99 -28.34 -1.93
N ILE A 159 0.19 -28.11 -2.50
CA ILE A 159 1.32 -27.52 -1.80
C ILE A 159 1.13 -26.00 -1.81
N PRO A 160 1.07 -25.32 -0.65
CA PRO A 160 0.96 -23.86 -0.62
C PRO A 160 2.23 -23.19 -1.12
N PHE A 161 2.10 -22.14 -1.94
CA PHE A 161 3.24 -21.37 -2.44
C PHE A 161 2.90 -19.92 -2.74
N VAL A 162 3.95 -19.11 -2.76
CA VAL A 162 3.91 -17.71 -3.19
C VAL A 162 4.93 -17.52 -4.30
N VAL A 163 4.55 -16.84 -5.38
CA VAL A 163 5.49 -16.48 -6.46
C VAL A 163 5.90 -15.01 -6.33
N VAL A 164 7.19 -14.73 -6.40
CA VAL A 164 7.72 -13.36 -6.33
C VAL A 164 8.59 -13.06 -7.53
N ASP A 165 8.34 -11.92 -8.17
CA ASP A 165 9.09 -11.46 -9.35
C ASP A 165 9.12 -9.93 -9.38
N ASN A 166 10.18 -9.37 -9.98
CA ASN A 166 10.43 -7.92 -10.01
C ASN A 166 9.95 -7.25 -11.31
N ASP A 167 9.40 -7.98 -12.27
CA ASP A 167 8.79 -7.42 -13.47
C ASP A 167 7.59 -6.54 -13.08
N PRO A 168 7.54 -5.26 -13.52
CA PRO A 168 6.42 -4.38 -13.26
C PRO A 168 5.05 -4.93 -13.71
N ASN A 169 5.04 -5.80 -14.73
CA ASN A 169 3.84 -6.42 -15.31
C ASN A 169 3.56 -7.82 -14.73
N PHE A 170 4.33 -8.27 -13.73
CA PHE A 170 4.20 -9.61 -13.17
C PHE A 170 2.78 -9.92 -12.65
N GLU A 171 2.06 -8.91 -12.18
CA GLU A 171 0.67 -9.07 -11.74
C GLU A 171 -0.24 -9.64 -12.84
N GLU A 172 -0.06 -9.22 -14.10
CA GLU A 172 -0.86 -9.72 -15.22
C GLU A 172 -0.55 -11.21 -15.49
N GLU A 173 0.73 -11.57 -15.48
CA GLU A 173 1.17 -12.95 -15.64
C GLU A 173 0.71 -13.84 -14.48
N ALA A 174 0.71 -13.32 -13.25
CA ALA A 174 0.22 -14.04 -12.08
C ALA A 174 -1.28 -14.36 -12.17
N ILE A 175 -2.08 -13.41 -12.67
CA ILE A 175 -3.52 -13.61 -12.90
C ILE A 175 -3.74 -14.63 -14.03
N LYS A 176 -3.03 -14.47 -15.16
CA LYS A 176 -3.11 -15.35 -16.33
C LYS A 176 -2.75 -16.80 -15.99
N HIS A 177 -1.71 -17.00 -15.18
CA HIS A 177 -1.26 -18.32 -14.76
C HIS A 177 -1.91 -18.82 -13.46
N LYS A 178 -2.89 -18.07 -12.92
CA LYS A 178 -3.68 -18.43 -11.73
C LYS A 178 -2.80 -18.76 -10.52
N TYR A 179 -1.86 -17.87 -10.20
CA TYR A 179 -1.12 -17.99 -8.94
C TYR A 179 -2.04 -17.61 -7.78
N PRO A 180 -2.18 -18.49 -6.76
CA PRO A 180 -3.05 -18.19 -5.62
C PRO A 180 -2.52 -17.00 -4.80
N TYR A 181 -1.20 -16.88 -4.72
CA TYR A 181 -0.49 -15.83 -3.99
C TYR A 181 0.72 -15.37 -4.80
N TYR A 182 0.88 -14.06 -4.93
CA TYR A 182 2.00 -13.46 -5.66
C TYR A 182 2.42 -12.12 -5.05
N ILE A 183 3.69 -11.75 -5.22
CA ILE A 183 4.25 -10.46 -4.80
C ILE A 183 5.05 -9.88 -5.97
N VAL A 184 4.83 -8.59 -6.27
CA VAL A 184 5.67 -7.84 -7.20
C VAL A 184 6.77 -7.17 -6.39
N GLY A 185 8.03 -7.57 -6.59
CA GLY A 185 9.18 -7.07 -5.87
C GLY A 185 10.43 -7.90 -6.11
N ASP A 186 11.59 -7.34 -5.80
CA ASP A 186 12.87 -8.04 -5.97
C ASP A 186 13.06 -9.13 -4.90
N PRO A 187 13.11 -10.42 -5.29
CA PRO A 187 13.26 -11.54 -4.35
C PRO A 187 14.50 -11.46 -3.46
N HIS A 188 15.55 -10.72 -3.85
CA HIS A 188 16.76 -10.57 -3.03
C HIS A 188 16.59 -9.67 -1.82
N THR A 189 15.56 -8.82 -1.83
CA THR A 189 15.37 -7.79 -0.82
C THR A 189 14.72 -8.37 0.43
N ASN A 190 15.18 -7.91 1.60
CA ASN A 190 14.53 -8.26 2.87
C ASN A 190 13.03 -7.95 2.83
N LEU A 191 12.63 -6.82 2.23
CA LEU A 191 11.24 -6.43 2.09
C LEU A 191 10.40 -7.47 1.33
N ALA A 192 10.90 -8.04 0.23
CA ALA A 192 10.20 -9.11 -0.48
C ALA A 192 10.12 -10.42 0.34
N MET A 193 11.19 -10.77 1.08
CA MET A 193 11.19 -11.93 1.98
C MET A 193 10.13 -11.79 3.08
N LEU A 194 10.02 -10.61 3.68
CA LEU A 194 8.99 -10.32 4.68
C LEU A 194 7.57 -10.34 4.06
N LYS A 195 7.38 -9.75 2.87
CA LYS A 195 6.09 -9.74 2.14
C LYS A 195 5.62 -11.14 1.76
N THR A 196 6.54 -12.06 1.47
CA THR A 196 6.27 -13.46 1.13
C THR A 196 6.12 -14.37 2.36
N HIS A 197 6.17 -13.79 3.58
CA HIS A 197 6.12 -14.50 4.85
C HIS A 197 7.18 -15.60 4.92
N LEU A 198 8.41 -15.29 4.47
CA LEU A 198 9.49 -16.27 4.39
C LEU A 198 9.77 -16.91 5.77
N SER A 199 9.53 -16.20 6.88
CA SER A 199 9.79 -16.72 8.23
C SER A 199 9.03 -18.00 8.60
N SER A 200 7.90 -18.29 7.95
CA SER A 200 7.10 -19.52 8.16
C SER A 200 7.20 -20.52 7.00
N ALA A 201 7.94 -20.15 5.94
CA ALA A 201 8.11 -20.99 4.77
C ALA A 201 8.94 -22.24 5.08
N ARG A 202 8.68 -23.31 4.34
CA ARG A 202 9.47 -24.55 4.34
C ARG A 202 10.73 -24.42 3.49
N GLY A 203 10.65 -23.70 2.38
CA GLY A 203 11.74 -23.61 1.42
C GLY A 203 11.61 -22.50 0.39
N VAL A 204 12.70 -22.27 -0.33
CA VAL A 204 12.81 -21.29 -1.41
C VAL A 204 13.24 -22.00 -2.69
N VAL A 205 12.59 -21.66 -3.80
CA VAL A 205 12.94 -22.15 -5.14
C VAL A 205 13.42 -20.96 -5.98
N ALA A 206 14.72 -20.90 -6.24
CA ALA A 206 15.38 -19.85 -7.02
C ALA A 206 15.43 -20.27 -8.50
N LEU A 207 14.63 -19.61 -9.34
CA LEU A 207 14.52 -19.94 -10.76
C LEU A 207 14.96 -18.79 -11.66
N SER A 208 15.90 -17.93 -11.26
CA SER A 208 16.42 -16.92 -12.19
C SER A 208 17.15 -17.60 -13.35
N LYS A 209 17.06 -16.99 -14.55
CA LYS A 209 17.87 -17.37 -15.72
C LYS A 209 19.34 -16.97 -15.57
N ILE A 210 19.65 -16.13 -14.58
CA ILE A 210 20.98 -15.57 -14.34
C ILE A 210 21.57 -16.22 -13.08
N LEU A 211 22.64 -17.01 -13.23
CA LEU A 211 23.23 -17.74 -12.11
C LEU A 211 23.70 -16.83 -10.94
N PRO A 212 24.40 -15.71 -11.16
CA PRO A 212 24.74 -14.77 -10.08
C PRO A 212 23.54 -14.30 -9.26
N VAL A 213 22.38 -14.14 -9.90
CA VAL A 213 21.12 -13.78 -9.23
C VAL A 213 20.70 -14.93 -8.31
N ASN A 214 20.65 -16.17 -8.79
CA ASN A 214 20.34 -17.32 -7.92
C ASN A 214 21.29 -17.42 -6.71
N VAL A 215 22.60 -17.23 -6.91
CA VAL A 215 23.59 -17.22 -5.80
C VAL A 215 23.28 -16.10 -4.81
N ALA A 216 23.03 -14.87 -5.28
CA ALA A 216 22.70 -13.74 -4.42
C ALA A 216 21.43 -14.00 -3.59
N LEU A 217 20.39 -14.58 -4.20
CA LEU A 217 19.16 -14.96 -3.48
C LEU A 217 19.45 -15.98 -2.39
N MET A 218 20.23 -17.02 -2.70
CA MET A 218 20.61 -18.02 -1.70
C MET A 218 21.34 -17.39 -0.52
N VAL A 219 22.31 -16.51 -0.77
CA VAL A 219 23.04 -15.80 0.28
C VAL A 219 22.10 -14.94 1.12
N SER A 220 21.22 -14.16 0.50
CA SER A 220 20.22 -13.34 1.22
C SER A 220 19.30 -14.22 2.09
N VAL A 221 18.85 -15.36 1.57
CA VAL A 221 18.03 -16.31 2.35
C VAL A 221 18.82 -16.89 3.53
N ARG A 222 20.09 -17.26 3.34
CA ARG A 222 20.97 -17.74 4.43
C ARG A 222 21.23 -16.66 5.49
N LEU A 223 21.34 -15.39 5.11
CA LEU A 223 21.44 -14.29 6.06
C LEU A 223 20.15 -14.15 6.86
N PHE A 224 19.00 -14.17 6.18
CA PHE A 224 17.68 -14.12 6.81
C PHE A 224 17.43 -15.31 7.78
N GLU A 225 17.90 -16.52 7.44
CA GLU A 225 17.88 -17.69 8.34
C GLU A 225 18.61 -17.42 9.66
N LYS A 226 19.81 -16.80 9.58
CA LYS A 226 20.64 -16.48 10.73
C LYS A 226 19.98 -15.42 11.61
N GLU A 227 19.37 -14.41 11.01
CA GLU A 227 18.62 -13.37 11.72
C GLU A 227 17.44 -13.97 12.50
N LEU A 228 16.69 -14.88 11.87
CA LEU A 228 15.55 -15.57 12.49
C LEU A 228 15.95 -16.66 13.50
N LYS A 229 17.23 -17.06 13.55
CA LYS A 229 17.74 -18.17 14.38
C LYS A 229 16.93 -19.45 14.23
N ARG A 230 16.52 -19.76 12.99
CA ARG A 230 15.72 -20.93 12.65
C ARG A 230 16.54 -22.05 12.05
N LYS A 231 15.91 -23.20 11.86
CA LYS A 231 16.48 -24.29 11.06
C LYS A 231 16.63 -23.85 9.59
N PRO A 232 17.67 -24.32 8.88
CA PRO A 232 17.89 -24.00 7.47
C PRO A 232 16.65 -24.27 6.62
N TYR A 233 16.35 -23.38 5.67
CA TYR A 233 15.34 -23.61 4.64
C TYR A 233 15.80 -24.69 3.67
N TYR A 234 14.84 -25.38 3.06
CA TYR A 234 15.11 -26.17 1.86
C TYR A 234 15.26 -25.22 0.67
N ILE A 235 16.46 -25.10 0.14
CA ILE A 235 16.76 -24.19 -0.98
C ILE A 235 17.01 -25.03 -2.23
N ILE A 236 16.23 -24.77 -3.28
CA ILE A 236 16.40 -25.34 -4.62
C ILE A 236 16.79 -24.20 -5.55
N ALA A 237 17.84 -24.37 -6.35
CA ALA A 237 18.25 -23.38 -7.33
C ALA A 237 18.48 -24.03 -8.69
N SER A 238 18.08 -23.34 -9.77
CA SER A 238 18.44 -23.76 -11.13
C SER A 238 19.89 -23.37 -11.45
N ALA A 239 20.57 -24.25 -12.17
CA ALA A 239 21.88 -24.00 -12.77
C ALA A 239 21.80 -24.35 -14.27
N HIS A 240 22.34 -23.48 -15.11
CA HIS A 240 22.37 -23.68 -16.57
C HIS A 240 23.72 -24.23 -17.07
N SER A 241 24.72 -24.39 -16.18
CA SER A 241 26.05 -24.95 -16.49
C SER A 241 26.61 -25.77 -15.32
N ASP A 242 27.47 -26.74 -15.63
CA ASP A 242 28.11 -27.62 -14.63
C ASP A 242 29.01 -26.84 -13.65
N GLU A 243 29.74 -25.82 -14.12
CA GLU A 243 30.47 -24.88 -13.25
C GLU A 243 29.54 -24.11 -12.30
N GLY A 244 28.33 -23.78 -12.76
CA GLY A 244 27.34 -23.14 -11.93
C GLY A 244 26.82 -24.05 -10.82
N LEU A 245 26.78 -25.35 -11.08
CA LEU A 245 26.35 -26.37 -10.13
C LEU A 245 27.37 -26.54 -8.99
N GLU A 246 28.67 -26.43 -9.27
CA GLU A 246 29.71 -26.43 -8.22
C GLU A 246 29.66 -25.17 -7.35
N LYS A 247 29.40 -23.99 -7.94
CA LYS A 247 29.29 -22.73 -7.19
C LYS A 247 28.07 -22.65 -6.27
N LEU A 248 27.01 -23.41 -6.54
CA LEU A 248 25.79 -23.45 -5.72
C LEU A 248 25.86 -24.48 -4.58
N LYS A 249 26.80 -25.44 -4.64
CA LYS A 249 26.98 -26.49 -3.63
C LYS A 249 27.82 -26.03 -2.43
N ASN A 250 28.66 -25.01 -2.61
CA ASN A 250 29.52 -24.42 -1.59
C ASN A 250 28.88 -23.17 -0.98
#